data_AF-A0A934XQA6-F1
#
_entry.id   AF-A0A934XQA6-F1
#
_cell.length_a   1.000
_cell.length_b   1.000
_cell.length_c   1.000
_cell.angle_alpha   90.00
_cell.angle_beta   90.00
_cell.angle_gamma   90.00
#
_symmetry.space_group_name_H-M   'P 1'
#
loop_
_entity.id
_entity.type
_entity.pdbx_description
1 polymer ?
#
loop_
_entity_poly.entity_id
_entity_poly.type
_entity_poly.pdbx_seq_one_letter_code
_entity_poly.pdbx_strand_id
1 'polypeptide(L)'
;MVTETRDLRGIPLWLVREYLVELGGAAQSEQHVIGPGWEVHLSQLADFQIGSLRIGEIRMEVTGQADIMPELKARLDRKLIRAGG
;
A
#
# COMPACT_ATOMS: atom_id res chain seq x y z
N MET A 1 15.51 -9.96 -5.18
CA MET A 1 14.31 -9.26 -4.68
C MET A 1 14.78 -7.95 -4.06
N VAL A 2 13.98 -6.88 -4.20
CA VAL A 2 14.18 -5.58 -3.59
C VAL A 2 12.99 -5.32 -2.67
N THR A 3 13.24 -4.72 -1.51
CA THR A 3 12.20 -4.36 -0.55
C THR A 3 12.19 -2.84 -0.36
N GLU A 4 11.00 -2.24 -0.43
CA GLU A 4 10.80 -0.82 -0.17
C GLU A 4 9.67 -0.62 0.84
N THR A 5 9.84 0.35 1.73
CA THR A 5 8.84 0.71 2.73
C THR A 5 8.32 2.11 2.46
N ARG A 6 7.01 2.29 2.55
CA ARG A 6 6.36 3.60 2.45
C ARG A 6 5.21 3.71 3.45
N ASP A 7 5.17 4.86 4.13
CA ASP A 7 4.05 5.21 4.98
C ASP A 7 3.02 6.02 4.19
N LEU A 8 1.74 5.69 4.36
CA LEU A 8 0.61 6.35 3.72
C LEU A 8 -0.31 6.90 4.80
N ARG A 9 -0.78 8.14 4.62
CA ARG A 9 -1.64 8.85 5.57
C ARG A 9 -2.96 9.19 4.92
N GLY A 10 -4.04 9.15 5.71
CA GLY A 10 -5.36 9.55 5.26
C GLY A 10 -6.03 8.57 4.30
N ILE A 11 -5.44 7.38 4.13
CA ILE A 11 -5.97 6.29 3.31
C ILE A 11 -6.07 5.06 4.20
N PRO A 12 -7.27 4.47 4.37
CA PRO A 12 -7.42 3.32 5.23
C PRO A 12 -6.80 2.07 4.60
N LEU A 13 -6.33 1.14 5.45
CA LEU A 13 -5.66 -0.09 5.04
C LEU A 13 -6.47 -0.90 4.01
N TRP A 14 -7.77 -1.05 4.25
CA TRP A 14 -8.66 -1.83 3.38
C TRP A 14 -8.67 -1.30 1.93
N LEU A 15 -8.58 0.03 1.75
CA LEU A 15 -8.59 0.65 0.42
C LEU A 15 -7.27 0.44 -0.31
N VAL A 16 -6.15 0.49 0.41
CA VAL A 16 -4.84 0.15 -0.18
C VAL A 16 -4.80 -1.32 -0.58
N ARG A 17 -5.37 -2.21 0.23
CA ARG A 17 -5.52 -3.63 -0.11
C ARG A 17 -6.32 -3.81 -1.40
N GLU A 18 -7.43 -3.10 -1.57
CA GLU A 18 -8.24 -3.14 -2.80
C GLU A 18 -7.44 -2.68 -4.02
N TYR A 19 -6.69 -1.58 -3.91
CA TYR A 19 -5.82 -1.13 -5.01
C TYR A 19 -4.79 -2.19 -5.39
N LEU A 20 -4.16 -2.85 -4.43
CA LEU A 20 -3.20 -3.92 -4.71
C LEU A 20 -3.86 -5.13 -5.40
N VAL A 21 -5.10 -5.47 -5.03
CA VAL A 21 -5.88 -6.51 -5.70
C VAL A 21 -6.21 -6.11 -7.15
N GLU A 22 -6.65 -4.87 -7.38
CA GLU A 22 -6.89 -4.35 -8.74
C GLU A 22 -5.63 -4.29 -9.61
N LEU A 23 -4.44 -4.22 -8.99
CA LEU A 23 -3.15 -4.26 -9.68
C LEU A 23 -2.69 -5.69 -10.02
N GLY A 24 -3.51 -6.70 -9.76
CA GLY A 24 -3.23 -8.10 -10.04
C GLY A 24 -2.75 -8.89 -8.82
N GLY A 25 -2.85 -8.33 -7.62
CA GLY A 25 -2.62 -9.04 -6.38
C GLY A 25 -3.81 -9.91 -5.95
N ALA A 26 -3.54 -10.89 -5.11
CA ALA A 26 -4.52 -11.69 -4.39
C ALA A 26 -4.30 -11.49 -2.89
N ALA A 27 -5.32 -11.01 -2.19
CA ALA A 27 -5.28 -10.83 -0.74
C ALA A 27 -5.22 -12.20 -0.06
N GLN A 28 -4.11 -12.48 0.62
CA GLN A 28 -3.93 -13.68 1.42
C GLN A 28 -4.48 -13.47 2.85
N SER A 29 -4.45 -12.23 3.32
CA SER A 29 -5.03 -11.81 4.60
C SER A 29 -5.47 -10.34 4.53
N GLU A 30 -5.89 -9.79 5.67
CA GLU A 30 -6.11 -8.35 5.78
C GLU A 30 -4.84 -7.53 5.54
N GLN A 31 -3.68 -8.10 5.88
CA GLN A 31 -2.40 -7.40 5.94
C GLN A 31 -1.38 -7.90 4.91
N HIS A 32 -1.75 -8.83 4.02
CA HIS A 32 -0.82 -9.42 3.07
C HIS A 32 -1.50 -9.65 1.71
N VAL A 33 -0.87 -9.12 0.66
CA VAL A 33 -1.31 -9.25 -0.73
C VAL A 33 -0.14 -9.76 -1.57
N ILE A 34 -0.37 -10.79 -2.38
CA ILE A 34 0.66 -11.37 -3.26
C ILE A 34 0.24 -11.19 -4.71
N GLY A 35 1.14 -10.66 -5.55
CA GLY A 35 0.96 -10.56 -7.00
C GLY A 35 2.10 -11.21 -7.78
N PRO A 36 2.08 -11.11 -9.12
CA PRO A 36 3.11 -11.73 -9.96
C PRO A 36 4.48 -11.07 -9.75
N GLY A 37 5.39 -11.76 -9.05
CA GLY A 37 6.76 -11.27 -8.82
C GLY A 37 6.88 -10.21 -7.72
N TRP A 38 5.82 -9.99 -6.94
CA TRP A 38 5.81 -9.05 -5.81
C TRP A 38 4.83 -9.47 -4.72
N GLU A 39 5.07 -9.00 -3.51
CA GLU A 39 4.16 -9.10 -2.37
C GLU A 39 4.19 -7.81 -1.55
N VAL A 40 3.12 -7.58 -0.80
CA VAL A 40 2.95 -6.40 0.05
C VAL A 40 2.44 -6.80 1.42
N HIS A 41 3.15 -6.33 2.45
CA HIS A 41 2.68 -6.33 3.83
C HIS A 41 2.14 -4.96 4.21
N LEU A 42 0.95 -4.93 4.79
CA LEU A 42 0.26 -3.73 5.26
C LEU A 42 0.13 -3.79 6.78
N SER A 43 0.57 -2.73 7.46
CA SER A 43 0.46 -2.61 8.90
C SER A 43 -0.21 -1.30 9.27
N GLN A 44 -1.22 -1.35 10.13
CA GLN A 44 -1.81 -0.14 10.70
C GLN A 44 -0.81 0.49 11.68
N LEU A 45 -0.47 1.75 11.45
CA LEU A 45 0.31 2.55 12.39
C LEU A 45 -0.63 3.31 13.34
N ALA A 46 -0.06 3.85 14.42
CA ALA A 46 -0.79 4.69 15.34
C ALA A 46 -1.37 5.91 14.61
N ASP A 47 -2.61 6.27 14.92
CA ASP A 47 -3.26 7.42 14.29
C ASP A 47 -2.45 8.70 14.50
N PHE A 48 -2.22 9.44 13.42
CA PHE A 48 -1.63 10.76 13.47
C PHE A 48 -2.69 11.79 13.90
N GLN A 49 -2.42 12.52 14.98
CA GLN A 49 -3.37 13.51 15.52
C GLN A 49 -2.98 14.94 15.14
N ILE A 50 -3.91 15.68 14.51
CA ILE A 50 -3.79 17.12 14.26
C ILE A 50 -5.00 17.81 14.89
N GLY A 51 -4.81 18.47 16.04
CA GLY A 51 -5.91 19.06 16.80
C GLY A 51 -6.90 17.97 17.27
N SER A 52 -8.16 18.07 16.84
CA SER A 52 -9.20 17.06 17.09
C SER A 52 -9.28 15.98 16.00
N LEU A 53 -8.56 16.13 14.89
CA LEU A 53 -8.58 15.19 13.77
C LEU A 53 -7.64 14.01 14.06
N ARG A 54 -8.16 12.79 13.90
CA ARG A 54 -7.36 11.56 13.87
C ARG A 54 -7.25 11.08 12.43
N ILE A 55 -6.03 10.91 11.97
CA ILE A 55 -5.70 10.48 10.62
C ILE A 55 -5.07 9.10 10.74
N GLY A 56 -5.72 8.09 10.17
CA GLY A 56 -5.13 6.76 10.06
C GLY A 56 -3.84 6.82 9.24
N GLU A 57 -2.80 6.17 9.74
CA GLU A 57 -1.52 5.98 9.04
C GLU A 57 -1.27 4.49 8.86
N ILE A 58 -0.77 4.10 7.70
CA ILE A 58 -0.45 2.71 7.38
C ILE A 58 0.99 2.63 6.88
N ARG A 59 1.68 1.57 7.24
CA ARG A 59 2.95 1.19 6.68
C ARG A 59 2.74 0.12 5.62
N MET A 60 3.28 0.37 4.44
CA MET A 60 3.30 -0.57 3.33
C MET A 60 4.73 -1.00 3.08
N GLU A 61 5.00 -2.29 3.15
CA GLU A 61 6.27 -2.90 2.77
C GLU A 61 6.06 -3.72 1.50
N VAL A 62 6.75 -3.34 0.43
CA VAL A 62 6.63 -3.97 -0.89
C VAL A 62 7.93 -4.71 -1.16
N THR A 63 7.85 -6.02 -1.35
CA THR A 63 8.97 -6.86 -1.76
C THR A 63 8.70 -7.41 -3.14
N GLY A 64 9.65 -7.28 -4.07
CA GLY A 64 9.44 -7.76 -5.43
C GLY A 64 10.70 -7.83 -6.28
N GLN A 65 10.53 -8.28 -7.51
CA GLN A 65 11.61 -8.33 -8.49
C GLN A 65 11.98 -6.91 -8.96
N ALA A 66 13.26 -6.68 -9.22
CA ALA A 66 13.80 -5.33 -9.51
C ALA A 66 13.26 -4.75 -10.84
N ASP A 67 12.88 -5.60 -11.77
CA ASP A 67 12.26 -5.29 -13.06
C ASP A 67 10.75 -4.98 -12.94
N ILE A 68 10.05 -5.58 -11.98
CA ILE A 68 8.60 -5.37 -11.75
C ILE A 68 8.33 -4.14 -10.86
N MET A 69 9.20 -3.87 -9.90
CA MET A 69 9.02 -2.83 -8.89
C MET A 69 8.70 -1.43 -9.48
N PRO A 70 9.41 -0.94 -10.52
CA PRO A 70 9.13 0.39 -11.08
C PRO A 70 7.73 0.53 -11.66
N GLU A 71 7.24 -0.49 -12.38
CA GLU A 71 5.89 -0.47 -12.98
C GLU A 71 4.82 -0.54 -11.90
N LEU A 72 4.97 -1.45 -10.92
CA LEU A 72 4.06 -1.59 -9.79
C LEU A 72 3.89 -0.27 -9.05
N LYS A 73 5.01 0.39 -8.71
CA LYS A 73 5.02 1.69 -8.03
C LYS A 73 4.28 2.75 -8.83
N ALA A 74 4.59 2.89 -10.13
CA ALA A 74 3.94 3.88 -10.98
C ALA A 74 2.42 3.66 -11.10
N ARG A 75 1.97 2.39 -11.14
CA ARG A 75 0.54 2.05 -11.16
C ARG A 75 -0.13 2.33 -9.81
N LEU A 76 0.52 2.01 -8.70
CA LEU A 76 0.03 2.26 -7.36
C LEU A 76 -0.05 3.75 -7.05
N ASP A 77 0.96 4.54 -7.42
CA ASP A 77 0.98 5.98 -7.26
C ASP A 77 -0.22 6.65 -7.95
N ARG A 78 -0.57 6.20 -9.15
CA ARG A 78 -1.76 6.70 -9.86
C ARG A 78 -3.07 6.40 -9.13
N LYS A 79 -3.16 5.28 -8.42
CA LYS A 79 -4.32 4.94 -7.58
C LYS A 79 -4.35 5.79 -6.30
N LEU A 80 -3.20 6.01 -5.66
CA LEU A 80 -3.10 6.81 -4.44
C LEU A 80 -3.39 8.30 -4.67
N ILE A 81 -2.96 8.87 -5.80
CA ILE A 81 -3.26 10.28 -6.16
C ILE A 81 -4.77 10.50 -6.26
N ARG A 82 -5.55 9.51 -6.75
CA ARG A 82 -7.01 9.63 -6.86
C ARG A 82 -7.73 9.62 -5.50
N ALA A 83 -7.09 9.11 -4.45
CA ALA A 83 -7.67 9.07 -3.11
C ALA A 83 -7.47 10.39 -2.33
N GLY A 84 -6.54 11.25 -2.78
CA GLY A 84 -6.21 12.53 -2.15
C GLY A 84 -6.38 13.69 -3.12
N GLY A 85 -7.59 13.86 -3.66
CA GLY A 85 -8.00 15.09 -4.33
C GLY A 85 -8.06 16.27 -3.36
#